data_AF-A0A7S2A864-F1
#
_entry.id   AF-A0A7S2A864-F1
#
_cell.length_a   1.000
_cell.length_b   1.000
_cell.length_c   1.000
_cell.angle_alpha   90.00
_cell.angle_beta   90.00
_cell.angle_gamma   90.00
#
_symmetry.space_group_name_H-M   'P 1'
#
loop_
_entity.id
_entity.type
_entity.pdbx_description
1 polymer ?
#
loop_
_entity_poly.entity_id
_entity_poly.type
_entity_poly.pdbx_seq_one_letter_code
_entity_poly.pdbx_strand_id
1 'polypeptide(L)'
;DGDGELGEGVDSMVGPLSAAASSLEAAGAGIMMRAPVSDVGSSLVEGGKSLEELAAAMGNNLPKRDGSGEKSDLSAQRLAYAGEKMREAGENLRGTKVEKKNRGKAWIKG
;
A
#
# COMPACT_ATOMS: atom_id res chain seq x y z
N ASP A 1 31.03 -8.19 -9.39
CA ASP A 1 29.85 -7.57 -10.04
C ASP A 1 28.58 -7.55 -9.19
N GLY A 2 28.64 -7.75 -7.86
CA GLY A 2 27.45 -7.66 -6.99
C GLY A 2 26.97 -6.23 -6.71
N ASP A 3 27.82 -5.22 -6.90
CA ASP A 3 27.45 -3.81 -6.71
C ASP A 3 26.53 -3.29 -7.82
N GLY A 4 26.59 -3.87 -9.03
CA GLY A 4 25.71 -3.51 -10.14
C GLY A 4 24.27 -4.00 -9.94
N GLU A 5 24.11 -5.27 -9.54
CA GLU A 5 22.80 -5.87 -9.25
C GLU A 5 22.09 -5.20 -8.06
N LEU A 6 22.86 -4.79 -7.04
CA LEU A 6 22.34 -3.98 -5.93
C LEU A 6 21.85 -2.61 -6.39
N GLY A 7 22.59 -1.96 -7.29
CA GLY A 7 22.22 -0.67 -7.88
C GLY A 7 20.90 -0.76 -8.65
N GLU A 8 20.78 -1.73 -9.56
CA GLU A 8 19.55 -1.96 -10.32
C GLU A 8 18.36 -2.31 -9.42
N GLY A 9 18.60 -3.10 -8.38
CA GLY A 9 17.57 -3.43 -7.39
C GLY A 9 17.07 -2.20 -6.63
N VAL A 10 17.97 -1.30 -6.23
CA VAL A 10 17.59 -0.04 -5.58
C VAL A 10 16.87 0.91 -6.54
N ASP A 11 17.36 1.06 -7.76
CA ASP A 11 16.75 1.93 -8.76
C ASP A 11 15.31 1.50 -9.09
N SER A 12 15.05 0.19 -9.14
CA SER A 12 13.70 -0.37 -9.35
C SER A 12 12.70 0.01 -8.26
N MET A 13 13.17 0.37 -7.06
CA MET A 13 12.33 0.75 -5.92
C MET A 13 12.01 2.25 -5.87
N VAL A 14 12.83 3.10 -6.52
CA VAL A 14 12.71 4.56 -6.40
C VAL A 14 11.35 5.05 -6.91
N GLY A 15 10.91 4.54 -8.06
CA GLY A 15 9.63 4.92 -8.67
C GLY A 15 8.44 4.60 -7.77
N PRO A 16 8.21 3.33 -7.40
CA PRO A 16 7.13 2.93 -6.50
C PRO A 16 7.18 3.63 -5.14
N LEU A 17 8.38 3.82 -4.57
CA LEU A 17 8.55 4.55 -3.31
C LEU A 17 8.11 6.01 -3.43
N SER A 18 8.53 6.70 -4.49
CA SER A 18 8.13 8.09 -4.74
C SER A 18 6.62 8.20 -4.96
N ALA A 19 6.02 7.29 -5.71
CA ALA A 19 4.59 7.27 -5.96
C ALA A 19 3.77 7.04 -4.67
N ALA A 20 4.23 6.11 -3.82
CA ALA A 20 3.63 5.87 -2.50
C ALA A 20 3.72 7.11 -1.61
N ALA A 21 4.87 7.78 -1.59
CA ALA A 21 5.10 8.99 -0.81
C ALA A 21 4.18 10.14 -1.27
N SER A 22 4.12 10.41 -2.58
CA SER A 22 3.25 11.45 -3.14
C SER A 22 1.77 11.17 -2.86
N SER A 23 1.35 9.91 -2.92
CA SER A 23 -0.03 9.51 -2.61
C SER A 23 -0.37 9.70 -1.14
N LEU A 24 0.56 9.39 -0.22
CA LEU A 24 0.40 9.64 1.21
C LEU A 24 0.35 11.14 1.53
N GLU A 25 1.19 11.94 0.87
CA GLU A 25 1.16 13.40 0.99
C GLU A 25 -0.18 13.97 0.50
N ALA A 26 -0.67 13.52 -0.66
CA ALA A 26 -1.97 13.93 -1.19
C ALA A 26 -3.12 13.55 -0.25
N ALA A 27 -3.10 12.33 0.31
CA ALA A 27 -4.09 11.89 1.29
C ALA A 27 -4.04 12.77 2.57
N GLY A 28 -2.84 13.04 3.09
CA GLY A 28 -2.64 13.89 4.26
C GLY A 28 -3.07 15.33 4.03
N ALA A 29 -2.70 15.91 2.89
CA ALA A 29 -3.14 17.23 2.46
C ALA A 29 -4.67 17.29 2.32
N GLY A 30 -5.28 16.28 1.70
CA GLY A 30 -6.73 16.17 1.57
C GLY A 30 -7.45 16.16 2.92
N ILE A 31 -6.91 15.43 3.90
CA ILE A 31 -7.45 15.43 5.28
C ILE A 31 -7.36 16.83 5.90
N MET A 32 -6.20 17.50 5.81
CA MET A 32 -6.00 18.84 6.37
C MET A 32 -6.88 19.91 5.70
N MET A 33 -7.08 19.78 4.38
CA MET A 33 -7.88 20.69 3.58
C MET A 33 -9.39 20.38 3.60
N ARG A 34 -9.81 19.33 4.30
CA ARG A 34 -11.20 18.85 4.33
C ARG A 34 -11.73 18.53 2.91
N ALA A 35 -10.86 17.97 2.08
CA ALA A 35 -11.23 17.47 0.76
C ALA A 35 -12.32 16.37 0.87
N PRO A 36 -13.06 16.08 -0.21
CA PRO A 36 -14.00 14.97 -0.24
C PRO A 36 -13.34 13.66 0.20
N VAL A 37 -14.05 12.88 1.03
CA VAL A 37 -13.54 11.61 1.58
C VAL A 37 -13.20 10.61 0.47
N SER A 38 -13.92 10.67 -0.67
CA SER A 38 -13.63 9.89 -1.88
C SER A 38 -12.25 10.19 -2.47
N ASP A 39 -11.77 11.42 -2.36
CA ASP A 39 -10.54 11.89 -2.98
C ASP A 39 -9.34 11.48 -2.12
N VAL A 40 -9.49 11.60 -0.79
CA VAL A 40 -8.58 10.98 0.19
C VAL A 40 -8.54 9.47 -0.04
N GLY A 41 -9.69 8.84 -0.23
CA GLY A 41 -9.79 7.41 -0.53
C GLY A 41 -9.07 7.00 -1.82
N SER A 42 -9.15 7.81 -2.87
CA SER A 42 -8.46 7.57 -4.14
C SER A 42 -6.94 7.66 -3.98
N SER A 43 -6.47 8.66 -3.24
CA SER A 43 -5.05 8.81 -2.88
C SER A 43 -4.55 7.59 -2.07
N LEU A 44 -5.34 7.08 -1.13
CA LEU A 44 -4.99 5.86 -0.38
C LEU A 44 -4.94 4.61 -1.28
N VAL A 45 -5.84 4.46 -2.24
CA VAL A 45 -5.82 3.34 -3.20
C VAL A 45 -4.55 3.37 -4.05
N GLU A 46 -4.17 4.54 -4.55
CA GLU A 46 -2.96 4.72 -5.37
C GLU A 46 -1.68 4.48 -4.56
N GLY A 47 -1.62 5.00 -3.33
CA GLY A 47 -0.49 4.74 -2.44
C GLY A 47 -0.38 3.27 -2.05
N GLY A 48 -1.51 2.59 -1.83
CA GLY A 48 -1.54 1.16 -1.55
C GLY A 48 -0.97 0.32 -2.70
N LYS A 49 -1.37 0.60 -3.94
CA LYS A 49 -0.81 -0.07 -5.14
C LYS A 49 0.69 0.17 -5.28
N SER A 50 1.14 1.40 -5.04
CA SER A 50 2.56 1.76 -5.11
C SER A 50 3.39 1.02 -4.05
N LEU A 51 2.83 0.77 -2.86
CA LEU A 51 3.47 -0.07 -1.84
C LEU A 51 3.50 -1.55 -2.20
N GLU A 52 2.46 -2.07 -2.86
CA GLU A 52 2.44 -3.43 -3.40
C GLU A 52 3.52 -3.61 -4.50
N GLU A 53 3.69 -2.61 -5.37
CA GLU A 53 4.74 -2.59 -6.39
C GLU A 53 6.14 -2.48 -5.78
N LEU A 54 6.31 -1.64 -4.76
CA LEU A 54 7.57 -1.54 -4.00
C LEU A 54 7.94 -2.86 -3.32
N ALA A 55 6.94 -3.54 -2.74
CA ALA A 55 7.13 -4.86 -2.15
C ALA A 55 7.60 -5.89 -3.19
N ALA A 56 7.01 -5.89 -4.39
CA ALA A 56 7.41 -6.76 -5.48
C ALA A 56 8.85 -6.46 -5.94
N ALA A 57 9.22 -5.19 -6.09
CA ALA A 57 10.57 -4.78 -6.45
C ALA A 57 11.61 -5.25 -5.41
N MET A 58 11.30 -5.10 -4.11
CA MET A 58 12.16 -5.60 -3.03
C MET A 58 12.31 -7.12 -3.03
N GLY A 59 11.21 -7.86 -3.25
CA GLY A 59 11.22 -9.32 -3.25
C GLY A 59 11.96 -9.91 -4.44
N ASN A 60 11.96 -9.23 -5.59
CA ASN A 60 12.56 -9.73 -6.82
C ASN A 60 14.00 -9.28 -7.03
N ASN A 61 14.36 -8.06 -6.61
CA ASN A 61 15.59 -7.40 -7.06
C ASN A 61 16.62 -7.14 -5.96
N LEU A 62 16.30 -7.34 -4.68
CA LEU A 62 17.30 -7.20 -3.62
C LEU A 62 18.00 -8.53 -3.34
N PRO A 63 19.34 -8.57 -3.42
CA PRO A 63 20.08 -9.78 -3.11
C PRO A 63 19.97 -10.11 -1.63
N LYS A 64 19.93 -11.41 -1.37
CA LYS A 64 19.76 -12.00 -0.04
C LYS A 64 21.05 -11.78 0.77
N ARG A 65 21.10 -10.70 1.55
CA ARG A 65 22.28 -10.19 2.29
C ARG A 65 22.99 -11.20 3.19
N ASP A 66 22.35 -12.31 3.56
CA ASP A 66 22.88 -13.35 4.45
C ASP A 66 22.86 -14.76 3.85
N GLY A 67 22.55 -14.91 2.57
CA GLY A 67 22.32 -16.23 1.94
C GLY A 67 21.06 -16.97 2.41
N SER A 68 20.31 -16.43 3.39
CA SER A 68 19.06 -17.00 3.90
C SER A 68 17.82 -16.38 3.24
N GLY A 69 17.90 -15.10 2.87
CA GLY A 69 16.81 -14.36 2.22
C GLY A 69 15.69 -13.88 3.13
N GLU A 70 15.66 -14.28 4.39
CA GLU A 70 14.50 -14.06 5.26
C GLU A 70 14.17 -12.57 5.50
N LYS A 71 15.17 -11.68 5.55
CA LYS A 71 14.94 -10.26 5.92
C LYS A 71 14.40 -9.39 4.78
N SER A 72 14.85 -9.61 3.55
CA SER A 72 14.28 -8.92 2.38
C SER A 72 12.86 -9.39 2.14
N ASP A 73 12.65 -10.71 2.25
CA ASP A 73 11.36 -11.36 2.09
C ASP A 73 10.35 -10.87 3.15
N LEU A 74 10.76 -10.75 4.41
CA LEU A 74 9.90 -10.21 5.47
C LEU A 74 9.53 -8.74 5.26
N SER A 75 10.48 -7.92 4.79
CA SER A 75 10.22 -6.50 4.52
C SER A 75 9.25 -6.34 3.35
N ALA A 76 9.43 -7.13 2.28
CA ALA A 76 8.52 -7.18 1.15
C ALA A 76 7.11 -7.61 1.58
N GLN A 77 6.98 -8.67 2.38
CA GLN A 77 5.68 -9.12 2.90
C GLN A 77 4.98 -8.05 3.75
N ARG A 78 5.73 -7.33 4.59
CA ARG A 78 5.18 -6.24 5.40
C ARG A 78 4.69 -5.08 4.53
N LEU A 79 5.44 -4.70 3.50
CA LEU A 79 5.00 -3.67 2.56
C LEU A 79 3.79 -4.11 1.75
N ALA A 80 3.75 -5.35 1.27
CA ALA A 80 2.60 -5.90 0.55
C ALA A 80 1.33 -5.87 1.43
N TYR A 81 1.44 -6.30 2.69
CA TYR A 81 0.34 -6.24 3.64
C TYR A 81 -0.10 -4.79 3.94
N ALA A 82 0.85 -3.88 4.12
CA ALA A 82 0.55 -2.46 4.32
C ALA A 82 -0.16 -1.86 3.10
N GLY A 83 0.31 -2.16 1.90
CA GLY A 83 -0.30 -1.74 0.64
C GLY A 83 -1.73 -2.25 0.49
N GLU A 84 -1.96 -3.54 0.78
CA GLU A 84 -3.29 -4.13 0.78
C GLU A 84 -4.23 -3.39 1.75
N LYS A 85 -3.80 -3.18 3.01
CA LYS A 85 -4.63 -2.50 4.01
C LYS A 85 -4.91 -1.04 3.66
N MET A 86 -3.94 -0.35 3.07
CA MET A 86 -4.10 1.01 2.61
C MET A 86 -5.10 1.09 1.45
N ARG A 87 -5.00 0.15 0.50
CA ARG A 87 -5.96 0.02 -0.61
C ARG A 87 -7.36 -0.31 -0.10
N GLU A 88 -7.51 -1.26 0.82
CA GLU A 88 -8.79 -1.59 1.43
C GLU A 88 -9.42 -0.38 2.15
N ALA A 89 -8.63 0.38 2.90
CA ALA A 89 -9.09 1.61 3.54
C ALA A 89 -9.55 2.64 2.49
N GLY A 90 -8.77 2.83 1.41
CA GLY A 90 -9.13 3.73 0.33
C GLY A 90 -10.43 3.34 -0.38
N GLU A 91 -10.62 2.06 -0.71
CA GLU A 91 -11.87 1.55 -1.30
C GLU A 91 -13.08 1.71 -0.35
N ASN A 92 -12.87 1.59 0.97
CA ASN A 92 -13.92 1.87 1.95
C ASN A 92 -14.30 3.35 1.94
N LEU A 93 -13.33 4.27 1.89
CA LEU A 93 -13.58 5.72 1.85
C LEU A 93 -14.27 6.16 0.55
N ARG A 94 -13.97 5.49 -0.56
CA ARG A 94 -14.62 5.71 -1.86
C ARG A 94 -16.04 5.15 -1.93
N GLY A 95 -16.44 4.32 -0.96
CA GLY A 95 -17.73 3.62 -0.96
C GLY A 95 -17.84 2.52 -2.02
N THR A 96 -16.72 2.10 -2.61
CA THR A 96 -16.62 1.05 -3.64
C THR A 96 -16.57 -0.34 -3.04
N LYS A 97 -16.04 -0.48 -1.81
CA LYS A 97 -16.23 -1.70 -1.01
C LYS A 97 -17.59 -1.60 -0.31
N VAL A 98 -18.58 -2.28 -0.86
CA VAL A 98 -19.86 -2.49 -0.18
C VAL A 98 -19.56 -3.32 1.06
N GLU A 99 -19.50 -2.69 2.23
CA GLU A 99 -19.75 -3.43 3.46
C GLU A 99 -21.09 -4.14 3.23
N LYS A 100 -21.09 -5.48 3.28
CA LYS A 100 -22.33 -6.21 3.50
C LYS A 100 -22.91 -5.56 4.75
N LYS A 101 -23.90 -4.68 4.59
CA LYS A 101 -24.66 -4.13 5.71
C LYS A 101 -25.03 -5.35 6.52
N ASN A 102 -24.39 -5.56 7.66
CA ASN A 102 -24.88 -6.49 8.66
C ASN A 102 -26.21 -5.86 9.02
N ARG A 103 -27.29 -6.35 8.38
CA ARG A 103 -28.65 -5.90 8.63
C ARG A 103 -28.80 -6.01 10.13
N GLY A 104 -28.81 -4.85 10.79
CA GLY A 104 -28.82 -4.78 12.24
C GLY A 104 -29.90 -5.72 12.73
N LYS A 105 -29.48 -6.70 13.53
CA LYS A 105 -30.29 -7.46 14.48
C LYS A 105 -31.81 -7.38 14.19
N ALA A 106 -32.28 -8.17 13.22
CA ALA A 106 -33.68 -8.29 12.81
C ALA A 106 -34.57 -9.03 13.84
N TRP A 107 -34.37 -8.81 15.15
CA TRP A 107 -35.05 -9.51 16.25
C TRP A 107 -35.71 -8.60 17.28
N ILE A 108 -35.77 -7.28 17.04
CA ILE A 108 -36.72 -6.42 17.78
C ILE A 108 -38.06 -6.51 17.05
N LYS A 109 -38.87 -7.50 17.44
CA LYS A 109 -40.29 -7.60 17.09
C LYS A 109 -41.07 -7.87 18.37
N GLY A 110 -42.04 -7.01 18.65
CA GLY A 110 -43.15 -7.26 19.58
C GLY A 110 -42.82 -7.01 21.03
#